data_AF-A0A1V5E5M1-F1
#
_entry.id   AF-A0A1V5E5M1-F1
#
_cell.length_a   1.000
_cell.length_b   1.000
_cell.length_c   1.000
_cell.angle_alpha   90.00
_cell.angle_beta   90.00
_cell.angle_gamma   90.00
#
_symmetry.space_group_name_H-M   'P 1'
#
loop_
_entity.id
_entity.type
_entity.pdbx_description
1 polymer ?
#
loop_
_entity_poly.entity_id
_entity_poly.type
_entity_poly.pdbx_seq_one_letter_code
_entity_poly.pdbx_strand_id
1 'polypeptide(L)'
;MRLYGGRRLRRAIERRVAEGRELRDAIVFDVDPANRYCRVKIQGSDTYVKAWYPENWESTPQYLKPGNAVRIAHPGGNKARIEVVGHGFLLPTAVPGGTGSPTPAAPGDAVLTGCTLAPTDPAFMGLTVAVGTFRIDGVTYSLTGMVMDRSDIVMDRADLVMDMVGDSVTFDAASATYYRYDSIVVGTDGDAHVVKGSNFSASASPIPDPPAAPADHIRLGWVLIYPNMTEVTTADINRVFTAPVATELRVSVADNDLAWGETSTTISISMRDQYGNTIAAGGAGWYVTISWTMGNGTLSYSGVSQDESASFSFYMGASASVTYTRDGSDPGDSSPGFSIEESLTGFTNATYILLRDALGAIMF
;
A
#
# COMPACT_ATOMS: atom_id res chain seq x y z
N MET A 1 29.79 27.36 72.42
CA MET A 1 30.73 27.86 71.39
C MET A 1 30.62 26.96 70.15
N ARG A 2 29.99 27.42 69.06
CA ARG A 2 29.82 26.63 67.82
C ARG A 2 31.13 26.63 67.02
N LEU A 3 31.69 25.46 66.77
CA LEU A 3 32.94 25.23 66.04
C LEU A 3 32.86 25.75 64.59
N TYR A 4 33.34 26.97 64.36
CA TYR A 4 33.48 27.58 63.02
C TYR A 4 34.60 26.93 62.16
N GLY A 5 35.45 26.08 62.75
CA GLY A 5 36.58 25.42 62.05
C GLY A 5 36.16 24.29 61.10
N GLY A 6 35.13 23.52 61.45
CA GLY A 6 34.69 22.36 60.65
C GLY A 6 34.17 22.74 59.26
N ARG A 7 33.43 23.85 59.13
CA ARG A 7 32.96 24.35 57.82
C ARG A 7 34.09 24.85 56.92
N ARG A 8 35.11 25.50 57.49
CA ARG A 8 36.29 25.96 56.72
C ARG A 8 37.14 24.78 56.25
N LEU A 9 37.34 23.78 57.11
CA LEU A 9 38.06 22.57 56.76
C LEU A 9 37.32 21.77 55.68
N ARG A 10 36.00 21.60 55.81
CA ARG A 10 35.17 20.91 54.82
C ARG A 10 35.19 21.61 53.46
N ARG A 11 35.05 22.95 53.43
CA ARG A 11 35.16 23.74 52.19
C ARG A 11 36.56 23.69 51.57
N ALA A 12 37.62 23.66 52.38
CA ALA A 12 38.98 23.53 51.89
C ALA A 12 39.24 22.13 51.29
N ILE A 13 38.71 21.08 51.92
CA ILE A 13 38.77 19.71 51.40
C ILE A 13 37.93 19.58 50.13
N GLU A 14 36.71 20.09 50.11
CA GLU A 14 35.84 20.11 48.91
C GLU A 14 36.49 20.87 47.76
N ARG A 15 37.14 22.01 48.03
CA ARG A 15 37.89 22.77 47.02
C ARG A 15 39.09 21.98 46.49
N ARG A 16 39.87 21.34 47.36
CA ARG A 16 41.03 20.52 46.96
C ARG A 16 40.63 19.26 46.20
N VAL A 17 39.48 18.67 46.53
CA VAL A 17 38.87 17.55 45.80
C VAL A 17 38.33 18.01 44.44
N ALA A 18 37.75 19.21 44.35
CA ALA A 18 37.29 19.78 43.08
C ALA A 18 38.47 20.18 42.16
N GLU A 19 39.54 20.73 42.73
CA GLU A 19 40.78 21.08 42.01
C GLU A 19 41.56 19.84 41.53
N GLY A 20 41.42 18.69 42.20
CA GLY A 20 42.03 17.42 41.80
C GLY A 20 41.23 16.59 40.79
N ARG A 21 40.07 17.07 40.30
CA ARG A 21 39.29 16.35 39.28
C ARG A 21 39.89 16.58 37.90
N GLU A 22 40.57 15.56 37.38
CA GLU A 22 40.94 15.56 35.97
C GLU A 22 39.68 15.51 35.09
N LEU A 23 39.43 16.60 34.38
CA LEU A 23 38.40 16.69 33.34
C LEU A 23 39.05 16.52 31.98
N ARG A 24 38.52 15.61 31.16
CA ARG A 24 38.99 15.40 29.79
C ARG A 24 37.84 15.54 28.81
N ASP A 25 38.15 16.07 27.64
CA ASP A 25 37.23 16.08 26.51
C ASP A 25 37.30 14.71 25.82
N ALA A 26 36.13 14.21 25.45
CA ALA A 26 35.92 12.92 24.85
C ALA A 26 34.81 12.99 23.81
N ILE A 27 34.72 11.98 22.95
CA ILE A 27 33.63 11.83 21.99
C ILE A 27 32.81 10.60 22.34
N VAL A 28 31.49 10.74 22.27
CA VAL A 28 30.58 9.61 22.45
C VAL A 28 30.65 8.72 21.22
N PHE A 29 30.93 7.44 21.43
CA PHE A 29 31.03 6.46 20.35
C PHE A 29 29.79 5.57 20.28
N ASP A 30 29.31 5.12 21.44
CA ASP A 30 28.11 4.32 21.58
C ASP A 30 27.41 4.59 22.91
N VAL A 31 26.12 4.36 22.96
CA VAL A 31 25.20 4.79 24.01
C VAL A 31 24.34 3.58 24.40
N ASP A 32 24.48 3.09 25.63
CA ASP A 32 23.67 2.03 26.20
C ASP A 32 22.66 2.66 27.19
N PRO A 33 21.46 3.03 26.73
CA PRO A 33 20.46 3.67 27.57
C PRO A 33 19.88 2.70 28.62
N ALA A 34 19.90 1.39 28.37
CA ALA A 34 19.35 0.39 29.29
C ALA A 34 20.23 0.24 30.55
N ASN A 35 21.54 0.18 30.36
CA ASN A 35 22.51 0.03 31.44
C ASN A 35 23.11 1.35 31.94
N ARG A 36 22.63 2.47 31.39
CA ARG A 36 23.06 3.81 31.79
C ARG A 36 24.58 4.05 31.68
N TYR A 37 25.20 3.62 30.59
CA TYR A 37 26.57 4.05 30.25
C TYR A 37 26.73 4.37 28.77
N CYS A 38 27.79 5.09 28.44
CA CYS A 38 28.26 5.32 27.10
C CYS A 38 29.72 4.88 26.96
N ARG A 39 30.10 4.49 25.75
CA ARG A 39 31.49 4.26 25.38
C ARG A 39 32.02 5.54 24.76
N VAL A 40 33.09 6.08 25.31
CA VAL A 40 33.72 7.32 24.84
C VAL A 40 35.17 7.08 24.43
N LYS A 41 35.68 7.89 23.49
CA LYS A 41 37.11 7.99 23.21
C LYS A 41 37.65 9.32 23.73
N ILE A 42 38.78 9.29 24.42
CA ILE A 42 39.44 10.48 24.97
C ILE A 42 40.44 11.04 23.96
N GLN A 43 40.73 12.34 24.06
CA GLN A 43 41.76 12.96 23.23
C GLN A 43 43.11 12.24 23.34
N GLY A 44 43.69 11.88 22.19
CA GLY A 44 45.00 11.22 22.10
C GLY A 44 44.99 9.73 22.41
N SER A 45 43.82 9.07 22.52
CA SER A 45 43.72 7.61 22.69
C SER A 45 42.60 7.02 21.83
N ASP A 46 42.84 5.82 21.28
CA ASP A 46 41.83 5.02 20.57
C ASP A 46 41.10 4.00 21.45
N THR A 47 41.47 3.89 22.73
CA THR A 47 40.84 2.95 23.65
C THR A 47 39.44 3.42 24.06
N TYR A 48 38.44 2.54 23.94
CA TYR A 48 37.11 2.81 24.48
C TYR A 48 37.13 2.88 26.00
N VAL A 49 36.65 3.99 26.53
CA VAL A 49 36.46 4.21 27.96
C VAL A 49 34.97 4.14 28.28
N LYS A 50 34.60 3.36 29.30
CA LYS A 50 33.22 3.29 29.79
C LYS A 50 32.95 4.49 30.70
N ALA A 51 32.05 5.38 30.29
CA ALA A 51 31.62 6.55 31.07
C ALA A 51 30.12 6.45 31.39
N TRP A 52 29.73 6.75 32.64
CA TRP A 52 28.34 6.62 33.10
C TRP A 52 27.58 7.94 33.00
N TYR A 53 26.24 7.87 32.84
CA TYR A 53 25.39 9.05 32.95
C TYR A 53 25.43 9.61 34.38
N PRO A 54 25.30 10.95 34.55
CA PRO A 54 25.13 11.54 35.88
C PRO A 54 23.75 11.15 36.43
N GLU A 55 23.72 10.17 37.34
CA GLU A 55 22.49 9.55 37.90
C GLU A 55 21.51 10.55 38.55
N ASN A 56 21.97 11.75 38.91
CA ASN A 56 21.21 12.72 39.69
C ASN A 56 20.61 13.87 38.87
N TRP A 57 20.97 14.02 37.59
CA TRP A 57 20.68 15.23 36.82
C TRP A 57 19.70 14.99 35.68
N GLU A 58 19.90 13.96 34.86
CA GLU A 58 19.03 13.68 33.71
C GLU A 58 18.98 12.18 33.40
N SER A 59 17.80 11.65 33.08
CA SER A 59 17.61 10.23 32.73
C SER A 59 18.00 9.91 31.28
N THR A 60 17.89 10.88 30.38
CA THR A 60 18.17 10.76 28.93
C THR A 60 18.79 12.04 28.40
N PRO A 61 20.08 12.28 28.63
CA PRO A 61 20.68 13.56 28.28
C PRO A 61 20.80 13.72 26.76
N GLN A 62 20.21 14.76 26.18
CA GLN A 62 20.14 14.96 24.72
C GLN A 62 21.52 15.10 24.04
N TYR A 63 22.53 15.45 24.83
CA TYR A 63 23.92 15.60 24.40
C TYR A 63 24.67 14.27 24.28
N LEU A 64 24.10 13.15 24.74
CA LEU A 64 24.68 11.82 24.63
C LEU A 64 24.17 11.11 23.37
N LYS A 65 24.54 11.68 22.23
CA LYS A 65 24.39 11.05 20.91
C LYS A 65 25.78 10.66 20.40
N PRO A 66 25.94 9.50 19.73
CA PRO A 66 27.19 9.17 19.06
C PRO A 66 27.66 10.34 18.17
N GLY A 67 28.93 10.69 18.26
CA GLY A 67 29.54 11.81 17.54
C GLY A 67 29.60 13.12 18.32
N ASN A 68 28.84 13.27 19.42
CA ASN A 68 28.90 14.49 20.23
C ASN A 68 30.16 14.53 21.11
N ALA A 69 30.73 15.73 21.24
CA ALA A 69 31.76 16.03 22.23
C ALA A 69 31.16 16.09 23.63
N VAL A 70 31.75 15.33 24.55
CA VAL A 70 31.35 15.27 25.97
C VAL A 70 32.57 15.45 26.86
N ARG A 71 32.34 16.00 28.05
CA ARG A 71 33.37 16.14 29.06
C ARG A 71 33.22 15.06 30.10
N ILE A 72 34.28 14.29 30.31
CA ILE A 72 34.33 13.24 31.33
C ILE A 72 35.12 13.69 32.55
N ALA A 73 34.65 13.31 33.73
CA ALA A 73 35.42 13.38 34.95
C ALA A 73 36.01 12.01 35.26
N HIS A 74 37.32 11.98 35.52
CA HIS A 74 37.98 10.82 36.11
C HIS A 74 37.40 10.49 37.50
N PRO A 75 37.58 9.25 37.99
CA PRO A 75 36.93 8.76 39.21
C PRO A 75 37.01 9.74 40.37
N GLY A 76 35.89 10.36 40.70
CA GLY A 76 35.81 11.37 41.75
C GLY A 76 34.36 11.64 42.15
N GLY A 77 33.94 11.07 43.30
CA GLY A 77 32.55 11.13 43.75
C GLY A 77 32.11 9.83 44.43
N ASN A 78 30.84 9.74 44.80
CA ASN A 78 30.29 8.73 45.73
C ASN A 78 30.42 7.26 45.25
N LYS A 79 30.68 7.02 43.95
CA LYS A 79 30.78 5.68 43.34
C LYS A 79 32.10 5.41 42.59
N ALA A 80 33.09 6.32 42.68
CA ALA A 80 34.43 6.15 42.10
C ALA A 80 34.48 5.63 40.65
N ARG A 81 33.59 6.14 39.79
CA ARG A 81 33.49 5.77 38.36
C ARG A 81 33.69 7.00 37.47
N ILE A 82 34.03 6.77 36.21
CA ILE A 82 34.10 7.82 35.19
C ILE A 82 32.68 8.23 34.81
N GLU A 83 32.38 9.52 34.88
CA GLU A 83 31.05 10.06 34.61
C GLU A 83 31.13 11.16 33.55
N VAL A 84 30.07 11.27 32.75
CA VAL A 84 29.89 12.40 31.84
C VAL A 84 29.33 13.58 32.64
N VAL A 85 30.04 14.70 32.61
CA VAL A 85 29.73 15.88 33.43
C VAL A 85 29.14 17.03 32.59
N GLY A 86 29.13 16.89 31.26
CA GLY A 86 28.44 17.81 30.36
C GLY A 86 28.98 17.76 28.93
N HIS A 87 28.73 18.83 28.19
CA HIS A 87 29.25 19.03 26.84
C HIS A 87 30.78 19.23 26.85
N GLY A 88 31.45 18.58 25.89
CA GLY A 88 32.87 18.82 25.60
C GLY A 88 33.04 20.07 24.74
N PHE A 89 34.19 20.72 24.82
CA PHE A 89 34.47 21.93 24.03
C PHE A 89 35.20 21.61 22.73
N LEU A 90 35.95 20.51 22.68
CA LEU A 90 36.73 20.10 21.52
C LEU A 90 36.33 18.70 21.06
N LEU A 91 36.24 18.52 19.74
CA LEU A 91 36.19 17.19 19.13
C LEU A 91 37.60 16.58 19.22
N PRO A 92 37.78 15.42 19.89
CA PRO A 92 39.06 14.74 19.97
C PRO A 92 39.66 14.47 18.59
N THR A 93 40.90 14.87 18.38
CA THR A 93 41.66 14.47 17.20
C THR A 93 42.07 13.00 17.30
N ALA A 94 41.88 12.26 16.21
CA ALA A 94 42.31 10.87 16.12
C ALA A 94 43.84 10.76 16.29
N VAL A 95 44.31 9.69 16.92
CA VAL A 95 45.72 9.28 16.85
C VAL A 95 46.01 8.91 15.38
N PRO A 96 47.22 9.13 14.84
CA PRO A 96 47.56 8.70 13.48
C PRO A 96 47.21 7.20 13.26
N GLY A 97 46.29 6.92 12.32
CA GLY A 97 45.77 5.58 12.05
C GLY A 97 44.48 5.19 12.80
N GLY A 98 43.96 6.07 13.65
CA GLY A 98 42.74 5.88 14.45
C GLY A 98 41.46 6.47 13.86
N THR A 99 40.30 6.02 14.32
CA THR A 99 39.00 6.62 13.99
C THR A 99 38.57 7.60 15.10
N GLY A 100 38.62 8.90 14.80
CA GLY A 100 38.32 9.96 15.76
C GLY A 100 36.82 10.18 16.06
N SER A 101 35.93 9.65 15.23
CA SER A 101 34.47 9.72 15.39
C SER A 101 33.86 8.35 15.14
N PRO A 102 32.75 7.98 15.81
CA PRO A 102 31.95 6.86 15.35
C PRO A 102 31.52 7.09 13.90
N THR A 103 31.60 6.05 13.09
CA THR A 103 30.94 6.01 11.79
C THR A 103 29.44 6.15 12.05
N PRO A 104 28.74 7.14 11.46
CA PRO A 104 27.29 7.19 11.55
C PRO A 104 26.72 5.85 11.11
N ALA A 105 25.70 5.33 11.81
CA ALA A 105 25.00 4.16 11.33
C ALA A 105 24.51 4.46 9.91
N ALA A 106 24.88 3.61 8.96
CA ALA A 106 24.38 3.72 7.60
C ALA A 106 22.86 3.67 7.69
N PRO A 107 22.15 4.74 7.28
CA PRO A 107 20.71 4.75 7.39
C PRO A 107 20.14 3.68 6.45
N GLY A 108 19.17 2.92 6.93
CA GLY A 108 18.60 1.79 6.20
C GLY A 108 17.92 2.19 4.89
N ASP A 109 17.59 1.16 4.10
CA ASP A 109 16.96 1.30 2.80
C ASP A 109 15.57 1.89 2.94
N ALA A 110 15.29 2.93 2.14
CA ALA A 110 14.03 3.64 2.19
C ALA A 110 13.79 4.43 0.91
N VAL A 111 12.52 4.57 0.53
CA VAL A 111 12.09 5.63 -0.37
C VAL A 111 12.18 6.95 0.39
N LEU A 112 12.90 7.93 -0.18
CA LEU A 112 13.16 9.21 0.49
C LEU A 112 12.13 10.28 0.09
N THR A 113 11.77 10.34 -1.19
CA THR A 113 10.76 11.25 -1.73
C THR A 113 10.28 10.74 -3.10
N GLY A 114 9.03 11.03 -3.46
CA GLY A 114 8.45 10.64 -4.74
C GLY A 114 8.19 9.14 -4.85
N CYS A 115 8.46 8.56 -6.03
CA CYS A 115 8.24 7.13 -6.33
C CYS A 115 6.80 6.65 -6.09
N THR A 116 5.82 7.54 -6.29
CA THR A 116 4.40 7.21 -6.12
C THR A 116 3.91 6.39 -7.30
N LEU A 117 3.07 5.39 -7.02
CA LEU A 117 2.47 4.52 -8.03
C LEU A 117 1.10 5.06 -8.47
N ALA A 118 0.85 5.08 -9.77
CA ALA A 118 -0.44 5.44 -10.33
C ALA A 118 -0.80 4.54 -11.52
N PRO A 119 -2.08 4.21 -11.73
CA PRO A 119 -2.51 3.48 -12.93
C PRO A 119 -2.19 4.25 -14.21
N THR A 120 -1.90 3.52 -15.28
CA THR A 120 -1.63 4.10 -16.59
C THR A 120 -2.90 4.66 -17.24
N ASP A 121 -2.74 5.69 -18.07
CA ASP A 121 -3.77 6.22 -18.97
C ASP A 121 -3.24 6.15 -20.41
N PRO A 122 -3.84 5.37 -21.34
CA PRO A 122 -5.05 4.56 -21.17
C PRO A 122 -4.89 3.42 -20.16
N ALA A 123 -6.01 2.98 -19.58
CA ALA A 123 -6.02 1.89 -18.60
C ALA A 123 -5.67 0.54 -19.27
N PHE A 124 -4.75 -0.19 -18.66
CA PHE A 124 -4.39 -1.56 -19.00
C PHE A 124 -3.71 -2.24 -17.80
N MET A 125 -3.16 -3.45 -17.98
CA MET A 125 -2.33 -4.15 -16.98
C MET A 125 -0.95 -3.48 -16.79
N GLY A 126 -0.93 -2.24 -16.33
CA GLY A 126 0.28 -1.47 -16.12
C GLY A 126 0.15 -0.39 -15.04
N LEU A 127 1.30 0.10 -14.57
CA LEU A 127 1.40 1.23 -13.65
C LEU A 127 2.49 2.19 -14.12
N THR A 128 2.29 3.47 -13.87
CA THR A 128 3.34 4.49 -13.91
C THR A 128 3.92 4.69 -12.52
N VAL A 129 5.22 4.94 -12.47
CA VAL A 129 5.96 5.29 -11.26
C VAL A 129 6.44 6.73 -11.42
N ALA A 130 6.09 7.60 -10.48
CA ALA A 130 6.56 8.99 -10.50
C ALA A 130 8.05 9.06 -10.16
N VAL A 131 8.73 10.10 -10.66
CA VAL A 131 10.13 10.38 -10.31
C VAL A 131 10.33 10.49 -8.79
N GLY A 132 11.52 10.15 -8.33
CA GLY A 132 11.83 10.19 -6.90
C GLY A 132 13.25 9.79 -6.58
N THR A 133 13.58 9.79 -5.28
CA THR A 133 14.88 9.31 -4.79
C THR A 133 14.67 8.26 -3.71
N PHE A 134 15.56 7.28 -3.72
CA PHE A 134 15.51 6.14 -2.83
C PHE A 134 16.92 5.76 -2.39
N ARG A 135 17.03 5.01 -1.31
CA ARG A 135 18.30 4.56 -0.74
C ARG A 135 18.36 3.05 -0.70
N ILE A 136 19.48 2.51 -1.16
CA ILE A 136 19.84 1.09 -1.09
C ILE A 136 21.28 1.01 -0.58
N ASP A 137 21.50 0.26 0.48
CA ASP A 137 22.80 0.03 1.12
C ASP A 137 23.55 1.32 1.47
N GLY A 138 22.82 2.35 1.92
CA GLY A 138 23.40 3.64 2.30
C GLY A 138 23.69 4.59 1.14
N VAL A 139 23.53 4.17 -0.12
CA VAL A 139 23.71 4.99 -1.31
C VAL A 139 22.36 5.51 -1.80
N THR A 140 22.28 6.81 -2.11
CA THR A 140 21.06 7.43 -2.66
C THR A 140 21.09 7.36 -4.18
N TYR A 141 20.01 6.84 -4.76
CA TYR A 141 19.75 6.75 -6.18
C TYR A 141 18.52 7.59 -6.55
N SER A 142 18.37 7.89 -7.84
CA SER A 142 17.23 8.65 -8.38
C SER A 142 16.56 7.91 -9.52
N LEU A 143 15.24 7.70 -9.39
CA LEU A 143 14.38 7.29 -10.48
C LEU A 143 14.11 8.54 -11.32
N THR A 144 14.78 8.64 -12.47
CA THR A 144 14.71 9.81 -13.33
C THR A 144 13.75 9.54 -14.47
N GLY A 145 12.92 10.52 -14.79
CA GLY A 145 11.86 10.35 -15.78
C GLY A 145 12.37 10.13 -17.18
N MET A 146 11.58 9.37 -17.95
CA MET A 146 11.77 9.21 -19.38
C MET A 146 11.71 10.58 -20.06
N VAL A 147 12.86 11.10 -20.47
CA VAL A 147 12.93 12.33 -21.27
C VAL A 147 12.61 11.94 -22.71
N MET A 148 11.67 12.65 -23.36
CA MET A 148 11.44 12.41 -24.80
C MET A 148 12.74 12.71 -25.57
N ASP A 149 13.25 11.72 -26.31
CA ASP A 149 14.36 11.85 -27.26
C ASP A 149 13.89 12.50 -28.58
N ARG A 150 13.23 13.67 -28.50
CA ARG A 150 12.86 14.45 -29.68
C ARG A 150 13.62 15.77 -29.71
N SER A 151 14.69 15.76 -30.52
CA SER A 151 15.58 16.89 -30.77
C SER A 151 14.94 18.06 -31.55
N ASP A 152 13.68 17.93 -31.99
CA ASP A 152 12.92 18.91 -32.78
C ASP A 152 11.90 19.72 -31.97
N ILE A 153 11.66 19.38 -30.70
CA ILE A 153 10.78 20.15 -29.81
C ILE A 153 11.60 21.24 -29.10
N VAL A 154 11.59 22.44 -29.67
CA VAL A 154 12.19 23.63 -29.03
C VAL A 154 11.26 24.10 -27.90
N MET A 155 11.69 23.84 -26.65
CA MET A 155 10.99 24.22 -25.42
C MET A 155 11.18 25.71 -25.07
N ASP A 156 10.54 26.59 -25.85
CA ASP A 156 10.59 28.04 -25.58
C ASP A 156 9.40 28.56 -24.75
N ARG A 157 8.69 27.68 -24.02
CA ARG A 157 7.73 28.12 -23.00
C ARG A 157 8.02 27.50 -21.63
N ALA A 158 8.23 28.37 -20.65
CA ALA A 158 8.45 28.01 -19.24
C ALA A 158 7.17 27.56 -18.50
N ASP A 159 6.05 27.38 -19.21
CA ASP A 159 4.74 26.99 -18.66
C ASP A 159 4.35 25.54 -18.98
N LEU A 160 5.14 24.82 -19.78
CA LEU A 160 4.93 23.42 -20.11
C LEU A 160 5.60 22.54 -19.06
N VAL A 161 4.88 22.27 -17.97
CA VAL A 161 5.18 21.13 -17.11
C VAL A 161 4.74 19.88 -17.88
N MET A 162 5.66 19.22 -18.58
CA MET A 162 5.42 17.85 -19.02
C MET A 162 5.27 16.99 -17.77
N ASP A 163 4.22 16.19 -17.72
CA ASP A 163 4.00 15.23 -16.64
C ASP A 163 5.15 14.20 -16.68
N MET A 164 6.13 14.38 -15.79
CA MET A 164 7.36 13.60 -15.82
C MET A 164 7.10 12.25 -15.16
N VAL A 165 6.76 11.25 -15.99
CA VAL A 165 6.70 9.86 -15.56
C VAL A 165 8.13 9.37 -15.32
N GLY A 166 8.39 8.84 -14.12
CA GLY A 166 9.65 8.22 -13.74
C GLY A 166 9.94 7.02 -14.62
N ASP A 167 9.08 6.02 -14.50
CA ASP A 167 9.13 4.80 -15.29
C ASP A 167 7.71 4.19 -15.41
N SER A 168 7.55 3.17 -16.25
CA SER A 168 6.31 2.42 -16.38
C SER A 168 6.57 0.92 -16.32
N VAL A 169 5.71 0.21 -15.61
CA VAL A 169 5.79 -1.23 -15.47
C VAL A 169 4.53 -1.89 -16.01
N THR A 170 4.69 -3.09 -16.56
CA THR A 170 3.59 -3.89 -17.08
C THR A 170 3.52 -5.22 -16.33
N PHE A 171 2.30 -5.72 -16.14
CA PHE A 171 2.05 -6.98 -15.45
C PHE A 171 1.68 -8.06 -16.45
N ASP A 172 2.07 -9.30 -16.13
CA ASP A 172 1.55 -10.46 -16.84
C ASP A 172 0.04 -10.56 -16.68
N ALA A 173 -0.61 -11.08 -17.71
CA ALA A 173 -2.05 -11.34 -17.72
C ALA A 173 -2.52 -12.05 -16.43
N ALA A 174 -3.70 -11.64 -15.97
CA ALA A 174 -4.34 -12.26 -14.82
C ALA A 174 -4.72 -13.72 -15.12
N SER A 175 -4.75 -14.53 -14.07
CA SER A 175 -5.33 -15.87 -14.15
C SER A 175 -6.85 -15.77 -14.30
N ALA A 176 -7.48 -16.77 -14.91
CA ALA A 176 -8.94 -16.86 -14.93
C ALA A 176 -9.53 -17.27 -13.57
N THR A 177 -8.71 -17.83 -12.67
CA THR A 177 -9.20 -18.48 -11.43
C THR A 177 -8.41 -18.13 -10.17
N TYR A 178 -7.19 -17.62 -10.30
CA TYR A 178 -6.28 -17.44 -9.17
C TYR A 178 -5.95 -15.96 -8.95
N TYR A 179 -5.67 -15.63 -7.69
CA TYR A 179 -5.15 -14.34 -7.27
C TYR A 179 -3.63 -14.37 -7.28
N ARG A 180 -3.00 -13.21 -7.42
CA ARG A 180 -1.55 -13.06 -7.40
C ARG A 180 -1.19 -11.69 -6.83
N TYR A 181 -0.12 -11.62 -6.04
CA TYR A 181 0.50 -10.35 -5.69
C TYR A 181 1.72 -10.12 -6.56
N ASP A 182 1.80 -8.96 -7.19
CA ASP A 182 3.00 -8.54 -7.91
C ASP A 182 3.57 -7.31 -7.21
N SER A 183 4.85 -7.35 -6.85
CA SER A 183 5.53 -6.23 -6.20
C SER A 183 6.24 -5.37 -7.21
N ILE A 184 6.16 -4.05 -7.03
CA ILE A 184 6.89 -3.07 -7.82
C ILE A 184 8.13 -2.69 -7.02
N VAL A 185 9.28 -2.85 -7.63
CA VAL A 185 10.58 -2.60 -7.01
C VAL A 185 11.41 -1.67 -7.88
N VAL A 186 12.32 -0.92 -7.30
CA VAL A 186 13.29 -0.10 -8.03
C VAL A 186 14.70 -0.51 -7.64
N GLY A 187 15.57 -0.65 -8.63
CA GLY A 187 16.95 -1.12 -8.45
C GLY A 187 17.97 0.00 -8.37
N THR A 188 19.23 -0.37 -8.13
CA THR A 188 20.37 0.55 -8.20
C THR A 188 20.64 1.10 -9.62
N ASP A 189 20.09 0.44 -10.64
CA ASP A 189 20.04 0.88 -12.04
C ASP A 189 19.13 2.11 -12.25
N GLY A 190 18.21 2.37 -11.32
CA GLY A 190 17.27 3.48 -11.43
C GLY A 190 16.05 3.15 -12.27
N ASP A 191 15.78 1.87 -12.54
CA ASP A 191 14.62 1.39 -13.29
C ASP A 191 13.64 0.64 -12.37
N ALA A 192 12.34 0.71 -12.70
CA ALA A 192 11.30 0.02 -11.98
C ALA A 192 11.01 -1.37 -12.59
N HIS A 193 10.96 -2.39 -11.74
CA HIS A 193 10.71 -3.76 -12.14
C HIS A 193 9.52 -4.37 -11.40
N VAL A 194 8.91 -5.37 -12.03
CA VAL A 194 7.86 -6.18 -11.41
C VAL A 194 8.46 -7.50 -10.93
N VAL A 195 8.28 -7.79 -9.65
CA VAL A 195 8.55 -9.11 -9.08
C VAL A 195 7.21 -9.83 -8.98
N LYS A 196 7.02 -10.78 -9.89
CA LYS A 196 5.80 -11.57 -9.98
C LYS A 196 5.66 -12.55 -8.82
N GLY A 197 4.48 -12.60 -8.22
CA GLY A 197 4.18 -13.54 -7.15
C GLY A 197 3.69 -14.90 -7.64
N SER A 198 3.52 -15.80 -6.68
CA SER A 198 2.88 -17.09 -6.92
C SER A 198 1.36 -16.94 -6.91
N ASN A 199 0.69 -17.67 -7.80
CA ASN A 199 -0.76 -17.75 -7.82
C ASN A 199 -1.28 -18.43 -6.53
N PHE A 200 -2.38 -17.92 -5.98
CA PHE A 200 -3.06 -18.51 -4.84
C PHE A 200 -4.58 -18.51 -5.01
N SER A 201 -5.25 -19.46 -4.35
CA SER A 201 -6.72 -19.56 -4.33
C SER A 201 -7.32 -18.62 -3.28
N ALA A 202 -8.58 -18.21 -3.48
CA ALA A 202 -9.33 -17.44 -2.48
C ALA A 202 -9.42 -18.11 -1.09
N SER A 203 -9.32 -19.45 -1.04
CA SER A 203 -9.33 -20.26 0.18
C SER A 203 -7.94 -20.60 0.73
N ALA A 204 -6.87 -19.97 0.24
CA ALA A 204 -5.52 -20.27 0.71
C ALA A 204 -5.34 -19.86 2.19
N SER A 205 -4.59 -20.67 2.94
CA SER A 205 -4.28 -20.40 4.35
C SER A 205 -2.85 -20.88 4.67
N PRO A 206 -1.92 -19.98 5.05
CA PRO A 206 -2.07 -18.53 5.03
C PRO A 206 -2.15 -17.97 3.60
N ILE A 207 -2.70 -16.76 3.46
CA ILE A 207 -2.57 -15.99 2.22
C ILE A 207 -1.09 -15.59 2.06
N PRO A 208 -0.47 -15.80 0.88
CA PRO A 208 0.93 -15.42 0.67
C PRO A 208 1.13 -13.91 0.82
N ASP A 209 2.24 -13.51 1.43
CA ASP A 209 2.67 -12.12 1.42
C ASP A 209 3.09 -11.68 0.00
N PRO A 210 3.00 -10.39 -0.33
CA PRO A 210 3.55 -9.86 -1.57
C PRO A 210 5.04 -10.20 -1.70
N PRO A 211 5.53 -10.49 -2.92
CA PRO A 211 6.93 -10.84 -3.16
C PRO A 211 7.91 -9.88 -2.50
N ALA A 212 8.99 -10.41 -1.94
CA ALA A 212 10.07 -9.59 -1.41
C ALA A 212 10.84 -8.92 -2.55
N ALA A 213 11.43 -7.76 -2.27
CA ALA A 213 12.36 -7.16 -3.21
C ALA A 213 13.62 -8.05 -3.35
N PRO A 214 14.16 -8.24 -4.57
CA PRO A 214 15.46 -8.86 -4.77
C PRO A 214 16.58 -8.12 -4.03
N ALA A 215 17.74 -8.75 -3.90
CA ALA A 215 18.95 -8.04 -3.47
C ALA A 215 19.23 -6.88 -4.45
N ASP A 216 19.66 -5.74 -3.93
CA ASP A 216 19.88 -4.48 -4.66
C ASP A 216 18.63 -3.74 -5.16
N HIS A 217 17.45 -4.11 -4.65
CA HIS A 217 16.17 -3.46 -4.94
C HIS A 217 15.45 -3.01 -3.68
N ILE A 218 14.65 -1.96 -3.80
CA ILE A 218 13.68 -1.55 -2.78
C ILE A 218 12.25 -1.62 -3.33
N ARG A 219 11.32 -2.12 -2.51
CA ARG A 219 9.90 -2.20 -2.87
C ARG A 219 9.21 -0.84 -2.72
N LEU A 220 8.57 -0.40 -3.80
CA LEU A 220 7.73 0.81 -3.84
C LEU A 220 6.29 0.52 -3.40
N GLY A 221 5.78 -0.67 -3.75
CA GLY A 221 4.43 -1.12 -3.43
C GLY A 221 4.13 -2.48 -4.05
N TRP A 222 2.87 -2.88 -4.03
CA TRP A 222 2.40 -4.10 -4.68
C TRP A 222 1.01 -3.90 -5.29
N VAL A 223 0.60 -4.80 -6.18
CA VAL A 223 -0.75 -4.84 -6.74
C VAL A 223 -1.33 -6.23 -6.46
N LEU A 224 -2.59 -6.26 -6.03
CA LEU A 224 -3.37 -7.49 -6.00
C LEU A 224 -4.00 -7.70 -7.37
N ILE A 225 -3.53 -8.72 -8.09
CA ILE A 225 -4.11 -9.16 -9.35
C ILE A 225 -5.16 -10.21 -9.04
N TYR A 226 -6.42 -9.88 -9.24
CA TYR A 226 -7.56 -10.79 -9.08
C TYR A 226 -7.90 -11.49 -10.40
N PRO A 227 -8.71 -12.56 -10.36
CA PRO A 227 -9.09 -13.29 -11.55
C PRO A 227 -9.72 -12.39 -12.62
N ASN A 228 -9.42 -12.65 -13.89
CA ASN A 228 -9.96 -11.95 -15.06
C ASN A 228 -9.70 -10.43 -15.12
N MET A 229 -8.78 -9.92 -14.29
CA MET A 229 -8.39 -8.52 -14.31
C MET A 229 -7.72 -8.15 -15.64
N THR A 230 -8.18 -7.09 -16.27
CA THR A 230 -7.65 -6.57 -17.54
C THR A 230 -7.03 -5.17 -17.42
N GLU A 231 -7.32 -4.46 -16.34
CA GLU A 231 -6.90 -3.08 -16.10
C GLU A 231 -6.57 -2.92 -14.62
N VAL A 232 -5.48 -2.20 -14.32
CA VAL A 232 -5.10 -1.84 -12.94
C VAL A 232 -5.69 -0.47 -12.61
N THR A 233 -6.35 -0.39 -11.45
CA THR A 233 -6.88 0.86 -10.91
C THR A 233 -6.16 1.25 -9.62
N THR A 234 -6.35 2.50 -9.19
CA THR A 234 -5.80 2.99 -7.91
C THR A 234 -6.24 2.14 -6.71
N ALA A 235 -7.41 1.51 -6.77
CA ALA A 235 -7.93 0.66 -5.69
C ALA A 235 -7.21 -0.69 -5.56
N ASP A 236 -6.40 -1.06 -6.55
CA ASP A 236 -5.67 -2.32 -6.61
C ASP A 236 -4.22 -2.19 -6.10
N ILE A 237 -3.71 -0.97 -6.07
CA ILE A 237 -2.38 -0.62 -5.56
C ILE A 237 -2.38 -0.71 -4.04
N ASN A 238 -1.40 -1.42 -3.51
CA ASN A 238 -1.23 -1.77 -2.10
C ASN A 238 -2.48 -2.43 -1.48
N ARG A 239 -3.34 -2.99 -2.33
CA ARG A 239 -4.55 -3.66 -1.89
C ARG A 239 -4.18 -4.93 -1.15
N VAL A 240 -4.84 -5.16 -0.02
CA VAL A 240 -4.76 -6.42 0.71
C VAL A 240 -5.90 -7.32 0.26
N PHE A 241 -5.59 -8.59 0.05
CA PHE A 241 -6.56 -9.62 -0.27
C PHE A 241 -7.60 -9.73 0.84
N THR A 242 -8.87 -9.74 0.42
CA THR A 242 -10.01 -10.06 1.26
C THR A 242 -10.79 -11.17 0.56
N ALA A 243 -11.36 -12.08 1.35
CA ALA A 243 -12.14 -13.16 0.77
C ALA A 243 -13.29 -12.58 -0.10
N PRO A 244 -13.56 -13.15 -1.29
CA PRO A 244 -14.66 -12.71 -2.13
C PRO A 244 -15.99 -12.77 -1.39
N VAL A 245 -16.74 -11.67 -1.44
CA VAL A 245 -18.09 -11.56 -0.89
C VAL A 245 -18.97 -10.93 -1.94
N ALA A 246 -20.24 -11.34 -1.99
CA ALA A 246 -21.20 -10.76 -2.93
C ALA A 246 -21.42 -9.27 -2.62
N THR A 247 -21.27 -8.42 -3.63
CA THR A 247 -21.43 -6.96 -3.51
C THR A 247 -22.43 -6.38 -4.49
N GLU A 248 -22.72 -7.06 -5.60
CA GLU A 248 -23.59 -6.53 -6.64
C GLU A 248 -24.38 -7.66 -7.34
N LEU A 249 -25.66 -7.37 -7.63
CA LEU A 249 -26.46 -8.12 -8.58
C LEU A 249 -26.41 -7.40 -9.94
N ARG A 250 -25.70 -7.99 -10.90
CA ARG A 250 -25.53 -7.40 -12.24
C ARG A 250 -26.49 -8.02 -13.24
N VAL A 251 -27.22 -7.18 -13.96
CA VAL A 251 -28.15 -7.57 -15.02
C VAL A 251 -27.73 -6.92 -16.33
N SER A 252 -27.80 -7.68 -17.42
CA SER A 252 -27.57 -7.19 -18.78
C SER A 252 -28.49 -7.92 -19.74
N VAL A 253 -28.92 -7.26 -20.80
CA VAL A 253 -29.75 -7.85 -21.85
C VAL A 253 -28.91 -7.93 -23.12
N ALA A 254 -28.92 -9.08 -23.79
CA ALA A 254 -28.13 -9.30 -25.01
C ALA A 254 -28.57 -8.35 -26.14
N ASP A 255 -29.88 -8.18 -26.26
CA ASP A 255 -30.52 -7.19 -27.13
C ASP A 255 -31.69 -6.56 -26.38
N ASN A 256 -31.61 -5.25 -26.14
CA ASN A 256 -32.63 -4.49 -25.44
C ASN A 256 -33.59 -3.73 -26.38
N ASP A 257 -33.46 -3.89 -27.70
CA ASP A 257 -34.28 -3.23 -28.71
C ASP A 257 -34.66 -4.22 -29.82
N LEU A 258 -35.66 -5.05 -29.53
CA LEU A 258 -36.08 -6.15 -30.38
C LEU A 258 -36.87 -5.62 -31.57
N ALA A 259 -36.36 -5.91 -32.77
CA ALA A 259 -37.08 -5.64 -33.99
C ALA A 259 -38.36 -6.51 -34.09
N TRP A 260 -39.28 -6.14 -34.98
CA TRP A 260 -40.54 -6.87 -35.16
C TRP A 260 -40.36 -8.37 -35.47
N GLY A 261 -39.36 -8.72 -36.27
CA GLY A 261 -39.07 -10.11 -36.63
C GLY A 261 -38.37 -10.92 -35.53
N GLU A 262 -37.94 -10.27 -34.45
CA GLU A 262 -37.23 -10.90 -33.34
C GLU A 262 -38.21 -11.18 -32.21
N THR A 263 -38.33 -12.46 -31.84
CA THR A 263 -39.34 -12.89 -30.87
C THR A 263 -38.79 -13.07 -29.46
N SER A 264 -37.47 -13.03 -29.28
CA SER A 264 -36.85 -13.34 -27.99
C SER A 264 -35.49 -12.70 -27.81
N THR A 265 -35.13 -12.42 -26.55
CA THR A 265 -33.79 -11.98 -26.14
C THR A 265 -33.39 -12.66 -24.84
N THR A 266 -32.11 -12.54 -24.47
CA THR A 266 -31.57 -13.14 -23.23
C THR A 266 -31.23 -12.07 -22.22
N ILE A 267 -31.79 -12.20 -21.01
CA ILE A 267 -31.44 -11.45 -19.82
C ILE A 267 -30.40 -12.25 -19.04
N SER A 268 -29.17 -11.74 -18.99
CA SER A 268 -28.07 -12.33 -18.22
C SER A 268 -28.00 -11.68 -16.84
N ILE A 269 -28.16 -12.51 -15.81
CA ILE A 269 -28.12 -12.14 -14.40
C ILE A 269 -26.89 -12.79 -13.78
N SER A 270 -26.09 -12.03 -13.03
CA SER A 270 -24.91 -12.58 -12.34
C SER A 270 -24.67 -11.90 -11.01
N MET A 271 -24.27 -12.68 -10.01
CA MET A 271 -23.77 -12.15 -8.75
C MET A 271 -22.29 -11.84 -8.87
N ARG A 272 -21.90 -10.63 -8.46
CA ARG A 272 -20.53 -10.14 -8.53
C ARG A 272 -19.94 -9.90 -7.15
N ASP A 273 -18.65 -10.15 -7.02
CA ASP A 273 -17.86 -9.82 -5.84
C ASP A 273 -17.27 -8.41 -5.92
N GLN A 274 -16.56 -8.00 -4.86
CA GLN A 274 -15.89 -6.70 -4.77
C GLN A 274 -14.76 -6.49 -5.81
N TYR A 275 -14.43 -7.51 -6.58
CA TYR A 275 -13.43 -7.52 -7.64
C TYR A 275 -14.07 -7.56 -9.04
N GLY A 276 -15.41 -7.53 -9.13
CA GLY A 276 -16.15 -7.64 -10.40
C GLY A 276 -16.22 -9.06 -10.98
N ASN A 277 -15.74 -10.07 -10.25
CA ASN A 277 -15.81 -11.47 -10.66
C ASN A 277 -17.15 -12.08 -10.31
N THR A 278 -17.58 -13.11 -11.05
CA THR A 278 -18.78 -13.86 -10.69
C THR A 278 -18.55 -14.70 -9.45
N ILE A 279 -19.50 -14.67 -8.52
CA ILE A 279 -19.44 -15.44 -7.27
C ILE A 279 -20.56 -16.47 -7.20
N ALA A 280 -20.19 -17.72 -6.95
CA ALA A 280 -21.15 -18.80 -6.74
C ALA A 280 -21.71 -18.73 -5.30
N ALA A 281 -23.01 -18.94 -5.16
CA ALA A 281 -23.62 -19.16 -3.85
C ALA A 281 -23.23 -20.54 -3.29
N GLY A 282 -23.14 -20.63 -1.96
CA GLY A 282 -23.13 -21.92 -1.27
C GLY A 282 -24.53 -22.53 -1.24
N GLY A 283 -24.63 -23.84 -1.01
CA GLY A 283 -25.91 -24.52 -0.81
C GLY A 283 -26.79 -24.55 -2.07
N ALA A 284 -28.05 -24.12 -1.94
CA ALA A 284 -29.06 -24.20 -2.99
C ALA A 284 -28.89 -23.17 -4.13
N GLY A 285 -28.03 -22.17 -3.96
CA GLY A 285 -27.82 -21.07 -4.92
C GLY A 285 -28.37 -19.73 -4.44
N TRP A 286 -28.19 -18.69 -5.26
CA TRP A 286 -28.82 -17.38 -5.09
C TRP A 286 -30.30 -17.46 -5.48
N TYR A 287 -31.19 -16.91 -4.67
CA TYR A 287 -32.63 -16.93 -4.93
C TYR A 287 -33.06 -15.61 -5.56
N VAL A 288 -33.31 -15.64 -6.86
CA VAL A 288 -33.63 -14.46 -7.66
C VAL A 288 -35.11 -14.44 -7.98
N THR A 289 -35.72 -13.26 -7.86
CA THR A 289 -37.10 -13.00 -8.28
C THR A 289 -37.12 -11.87 -9.29
N ILE A 290 -37.72 -12.13 -10.45
CA ILE A 290 -38.01 -11.14 -11.49
C ILE A 290 -39.49 -10.78 -11.39
N SER A 291 -39.78 -9.51 -11.15
CA SER A 291 -41.14 -8.98 -11.10
C SER A 291 -41.38 -8.06 -12.28
N TRP A 292 -42.53 -8.24 -12.93
CA TRP A 292 -43.00 -7.39 -14.00
C TRP A 292 -43.41 -6.02 -13.45
N THR A 293 -42.90 -4.94 -14.04
CA THR A 293 -43.32 -3.58 -13.72
C THR A 293 -44.25 -3.01 -14.80
N MET A 294 -44.10 -3.48 -16.05
CA MET A 294 -44.95 -3.17 -17.19
C MET A 294 -44.72 -4.17 -18.34
N GLY A 295 -45.55 -4.06 -19.38
CA GLY A 295 -45.50 -4.88 -20.59
C GLY A 295 -45.93 -6.32 -20.38
N ASN A 296 -45.72 -7.15 -21.40
CA ASN A 296 -46.12 -8.55 -21.43
C ASN A 296 -45.04 -9.43 -22.08
N GLY A 297 -45.28 -10.73 -22.04
CA GLY A 297 -44.35 -11.74 -22.55
C GLY A 297 -44.18 -12.90 -21.58
N THR A 298 -43.33 -13.84 -22.00
CA THR A 298 -42.98 -15.01 -21.19
C THR A 298 -41.50 -15.00 -20.85
N LEU A 299 -41.18 -15.14 -19.56
CA LEU A 299 -39.83 -15.41 -19.07
C LEU A 299 -39.63 -16.92 -18.93
N SER A 300 -38.46 -17.42 -19.35
CA SER A 300 -38.12 -18.83 -19.29
C SER A 300 -36.71 -19.06 -18.77
N TYR A 301 -36.55 -19.99 -17.83
CA TYR A 301 -35.26 -20.45 -17.33
C TYR A 301 -35.34 -21.90 -16.85
N SER A 302 -34.34 -22.71 -17.21
CA SER A 302 -34.22 -24.12 -16.78
C SER A 302 -35.48 -24.97 -17.02
N GLY A 303 -36.20 -24.72 -18.11
CA GLY A 303 -37.41 -25.47 -18.49
C GLY A 303 -38.69 -25.02 -17.77
N VAL A 304 -38.63 -23.99 -16.94
CA VAL A 304 -39.80 -23.34 -16.32
C VAL A 304 -40.06 -22.02 -17.03
N SER A 305 -41.33 -21.70 -17.25
CA SER A 305 -41.77 -20.44 -17.85
C SER A 305 -42.85 -19.78 -17.01
N GLN A 306 -42.89 -18.45 -17.03
CA GLN A 306 -43.88 -17.63 -16.35
C GLN A 306 -44.19 -16.39 -17.19
N ASP A 307 -45.47 -16.14 -17.40
CA ASP A 307 -45.99 -14.93 -18.04
C ASP A 307 -46.10 -13.76 -17.04
N GLU A 308 -46.62 -12.61 -17.47
CA GLU A 308 -46.80 -11.42 -16.64
C GLU A 308 -47.83 -11.56 -15.51
N SER A 309 -48.53 -12.70 -15.40
CA SER A 309 -49.53 -12.92 -14.35
C SER A 309 -48.93 -13.10 -12.94
N ALA A 310 -47.63 -13.41 -12.85
CA ALA A 310 -46.91 -13.54 -11.59
C ALA A 310 -45.40 -13.25 -11.73
N SER A 311 -44.74 -12.99 -10.60
CA SER A 311 -43.28 -12.90 -10.57
C SER A 311 -42.62 -14.25 -10.87
N PHE A 312 -41.48 -14.22 -11.55
CA PHE A 312 -40.69 -15.40 -11.90
C PHE A 312 -39.51 -15.57 -10.93
N SER A 313 -39.56 -16.58 -10.08
CA SER A 313 -38.52 -16.87 -9.08
C SER A 313 -37.78 -18.17 -9.37
N PHE A 314 -36.45 -18.17 -9.21
CA PHE A 314 -35.62 -19.36 -9.41
C PHE A 314 -34.30 -19.27 -8.63
N TYR A 315 -33.63 -20.42 -8.49
CA TYR A 315 -32.27 -20.48 -7.98
C TYR A 315 -31.25 -20.42 -9.11
N MET A 316 -30.17 -19.66 -8.90
CA MET A 316 -29.01 -19.64 -9.80
C MET A 316 -27.71 -19.92 -9.04
N GLY A 317 -26.71 -20.49 -9.72
CA GLY A 317 -25.41 -20.79 -9.12
C GLY A 317 -24.56 -19.53 -8.92
N ALA A 318 -23.96 -19.02 -10.00
CA ALA A 318 -23.25 -17.74 -10.05
C ALA A 318 -23.86 -16.76 -11.05
N SER A 319 -24.52 -17.30 -12.08
CA SER A 319 -25.21 -16.56 -13.12
C SER A 319 -26.36 -17.38 -13.69
N ALA A 320 -27.30 -16.71 -14.33
CA ALA A 320 -28.42 -17.29 -15.06
C ALA A 320 -28.65 -16.51 -16.37
N SER A 321 -29.07 -17.25 -17.40
CA SER A 321 -29.49 -16.69 -18.69
C SER A 321 -30.99 -16.95 -18.84
N VAL A 322 -31.80 -15.95 -18.51
CA VAL A 322 -33.25 -16.01 -18.62
C VAL A 322 -33.64 -15.57 -20.02
N THR A 323 -34.46 -16.36 -20.70
CA THR A 323 -34.98 -15.99 -22.03
C THR A 323 -36.28 -15.22 -21.84
N TYR A 324 -36.35 -14.03 -22.42
CA TYR A 324 -37.61 -13.34 -22.63
C TYR A 324 -38.14 -13.68 -24.03
N THR A 325 -39.42 -13.98 -24.14
CA THR A 325 -40.13 -14.19 -25.41
C THR A 325 -41.36 -13.30 -25.44
N ARG A 326 -41.57 -12.54 -26.52
CA ARG A 326 -42.82 -11.80 -26.73
C ARG A 326 -43.99 -12.77 -26.92
N ASP A 327 -45.19 -12.37 -26.48
CA ASP A 327 -46.39 -13.22 -26.55
C ASP A 327 -46.87 -13.44 -27.99
N GLY A 328 -46.44 -12.59 -28.93
CA GLY A 328 -46.81 -12.69 -30.34
C GLY A 328 -48.27 -12.33 -30.59
N SER A 329 -48.87 -11.58 -29.66
CA SER A 329 -50.27 -11.14 -29.73
C SER A 329 -50.31 -9.75 -30.33
N ASP A 330 -50.06 -9.61 -31.64
CA ASP A 330 -50.17 -8.32 -32.34
C ASP A 330 -51.53 -8.18 -33.03
N PRO A 331 -52.33 -7.13 -32.71
CA PRO A 331 -52.05 -6.04 -31.75
C PRO A 331 -52.23 -6.46 -30.28
N GLY A 332 -51.28 -6.07 -29.41
CA GLY A 332 -51.29 -6.44 -27.98
C GLY A 332 -49.94 -6.63 -27.29
N ASP A 333 -48.82 -6.79 -28.02
CA ASP A 333 -47.48 -6.79 -27.41
C ASP A 333 -47.13 -5.39 -26.86
N SER A 334 -46.49 -5.33 -25.69
CA SER A 334 -46.06 -4.11 -25.01
C SER A 334 -44.65 -4.28 -24.40
N SER A 335 -43.82 -3.26 -24.55
CA SER A 335 -42.42 -3.27 -24.09
C SER A 335 -42.32 -3.59 -22.58
N PRO A 336 -41.64 -4.69 -22.19
CA PRO A 336 -41.62 -5.11 -20.80
C PRO A 336 -40.57 -4.36 -19.98
N GLY A 337 -40.93 -4.13 -18.72
CA GLY A 337 -40.04 -3.64 -17.67
C GLY A 337 -39.97 -4.64 -16.52
N PHE A 338 -38.77 -4.78 -15.94
CA PHE A 338 -38.51 -5.76 -14.88
C PHE A 338 -37.79 -5.12 -13.69
N SER A 339 -38.22 -5.51 -12.50
CA SER A 339 -37.46 -5.35 -11.25
C SER A 339 -36.95 -6.72 -10.82
N ILE A 340 -35.66 -6.82 -10.55
CA ILE A 340 -34.97 -8.07 -10.23
C ILE A 340 -34.36 -7.93 -8.85
N GLU A 341 -34.63 -8.90 -7.98
CA GLU A 341 -34.15 -8.92 -6.60
C GLU A 341 -33.54 -10.28 -6.25
N GLU A 342 -32.43 -10.27 -5.52
CA GLU A 342 -31.91 -11.44 -4.81
C GLU A 342 -32.39 -11.38 -3.35
N SER A 343 -33.18 -12.37 -2.93
CA SER A 343 -33.94 -12.29 -1.67
C SER A 343 -33.12 -12.52 -0.39
N LEU A 344 -31.90 -13.03 -0.48
CA LEU A 344 -31.05 -13.30 0.69
C LEU A 344 -30.16 -12.10 1.04
N THR A 345 -29.66 -11.39 0.04
CA THR A 345 -28.81 -10.21 0.19
C THR A 345 -29.59 -8.91 0.09
N GLY A 346 -30.77 -8.93 -0.53
CA GLY A 346 -31.57 -7.75 -0.83
C GLY A 346 -31.00 -6.90 -1.97
N PHE A 347 -30.09 -7.44 -2.78
CA PHE A 347 -29.58 -6.72 -3.94
C PHE A 347 -30.66 -6.64 -5.02
N THR A 348 -30.82 -5.46 -5.59
CA THR A 348 -31.82 -5.19 -6.63
C THR A 348 -31.17 -4.61 -7.88
N ASN A 349 -31.82 -4.85 -9.01
CA ASN A 349 -31.50 -4.26 -10.30
C ASN A 349 -32.77 -4.17 -11.14
N ALA A 350 -32.77 -3.38 -12.21
CA ALA A 350 -33.92 -3.27 -13.09
C ALA A 350 -33.45 -3.27 -14.55
N THR A 351 -34.31 -3.77 -15.44
CA THR A 351 -34.03 -3.76 -16.87
C THR A 351 -35.31 -3.65 -17.67
N TYR A 352 -35.18 -3.32 -18.95
CA TYR A 352 -36.29 -3.17 -19.88
C TYR A 352 -35.90 -3.72 -21.25
N ILE A 353 -36.90 -4.08 -22.04
CA ILE A 353 -36.74 -4.48 -23.42
C ILE A 353 -37.70 -3.64 -24.25
N LEU A 354 -37.20 -2.97 -25.27
CA LEU A 354 -38.04 -2.25 -26.22
C LEU A 354 -38.50 -3.22 -27.31
N LEU A 355 -39.81 -3.26 -27.53
CA LEU A 355 -40.41 -4.02 -28.62
C LEU A 355 -40.78 -3.06 -29.74
N ARG A 356 -40.38 -3.41 -30.97
CA ARG A 356 -40.80 -2.68 -32.18
C ARG A 356 -41.91 -3.39 -32.92
N ASP A 357 -42.83 -2.61 -33.47
CA ASP A 357 -43.87 -3.06 -34.40
C ASP A 357 -43.33 -3.20 -35.85
N ALA A 358 -44.18 -3.67 -36.76
CA ALA A 358 -43.83 -3.86 -38.17
C ALA A 358 -43.41 -2.56 -38.91
N LEU A 359 -43.73 -1.39 -38.36
CA LEU A 359 -43.34 -0.07 -38.87
C LEU A 359 -42.10 0.50 -38.18
N GLY A 360 -41.55 -0.22 -37.19
CA GLY A 360 -40.39 0.18 -36.40
C GLY A 360 -40.72 1.11 -35.22
N ALA A 361 -42.00 1.35 -34.92
CA ALA A 361 -42.41 2.14 -33.78
C ALA A 361 -42.35 1.32 -32.48
N ILE A 362 -42.10 2.00 -31.35
CA ILE A 362 -42.04 1.37 -30.02
C ILE A 362 -43.45 1.00 -29.58
N MET A 363 -43.61 -0.23 -29.09
CA MET A 363 -44.85 -0.76 -28.55
C MET A 363 -44.94 -0.45 -27.05
N PHE A 364 -46.01 0.23 -26.62
CA PHE A 364 -46.24 0.67 -25.23
C PHE A 364 -47.36 -0.09 -24.56
#